data_AF-A0AAN6V6B1-F1
#
_entry.id   AF-A0AAN6V6B1-F1
#
_cell.length_a   1.000
_cell.length_b   1.000
_cell.length_c   1.000
_cell.angle_alpha   90.00
_cell.angle_beta   90.00
_cell.angle_gamma   90.00
#
_symmetry.space_group_name_H-M   'P 1'
#
loop_
_entity.id
_entity.type
_entity.pdbx_description
1 polymer ?
#
loop_
_entity_poly.entity_id
_entity_poly.type
_entity_poly.pdbx_seq_one_letter_code
_entity_poly.pdbx_strand_id
1 'polypeptide(L)'
;MHFVPRYTLAGLALAATALAQQSGGYYSGNGNPSNGQGPGGNSRSGFGGFGGNFDFDEATRIRAIHGILGAVAMAVLFPSGSMLMRLFPGKAGLWLHSIMQIIALGILVAAVALGIRLVQQMREFGIDLIGNANTNSHFIIGLVVLICLLLQPVFGLLHHEKFKHTHQRQVWSYLHLFNGRICITLGIINGGLGLWLAGAAESLKVGYVAAAAAMWLIWMSLALWSELKRWRAQRPPSSTRRKPREGEVAF
;
A
#
# COMPACT_ATOMS: atom_id res chain seq x y z
N MET A 1 -4.75 32.36 -19.21
CA MET A 1 -5.68 31.21 -19.10
C MET A 1 -5.10 30.10 -19.97
N HIS A 2 -4.47 29.08 -19.39
CA HIS A 2 -3.96 27.93 -20.13
C HIS A 2 -4.65 26.66 -19.65
N PHE A 3 -5.39 26.04 -20.59
CA PHE A 3 -6.08 24.77 -20.46
C PHE A 3 -5.06 23.65 -20.25
N VAL A 4 -5.22 22.87 -19.18
CA VAL A 4 -4.52 21.59 -19.01
C VAL A 4 -5.52 20.48 -19.36
N PRO A 5 -5.22 19.56 -20.30
CA PRO A 5 -6.17 18.58 -20.82
C PRO A 5 -6.52 17.51 -19.77
N ARG A 6 -7.83 17.23 -19.66
CA ARG A 6 -8.49 16.35 -18.67
C ARG A 6 -8.42 14.84 -18.98
N TYR A 7 -7.44 14.38 -19.74
CA TYR A 7 -7.42 12.99 -20.25
C TYR A 7 -6.12 12.25 -19.93
N THR A 8 -5.82 12.06 -18.66
CA THR A 8 -4.78 11.09 -18.21
C THR A 8 -5.22 10.22 -17.02
N LEU A 9 -6.46 10.35 -16.55
CA LEU A 9 -6.93 9.64 -15.34
C LEU A 9 -7.75 8.37 -15.60
N ALA A 10 -8.09 8.05 -16.86
CA ALA A 10 -8.89 6.87 -17.18
C ALA A 10 -8.06 5.60 -17.48
N GLY A 11 -6.75 5.72 -17.75
CA GLY A 11 -5.93 4.58 -18.18
C GLY A 11 -5.45 3.64 -17.06
N LEU A 12 -5.35 4.11 -15.82
CA LEU A 12 -4.72 3.36 -14.73
C LEU A 12 -5.70 2.55 -13.86
N ALA A 13 -6.99 2.89 -13.87
CA ALA A 13 -8.03 2.09 -13.22
C ALA A 13 -8.36 0.79 -14.00
N LEU A 14 -8.12 0.79 -15.31
CA LEU A 14 -8.36 -0.34 -16.21
C LEU A 14 -7.26 -1.43 -16.11
N ALA A 15 -6.02 -1.06 -15.80
CA ALA A 15 -4.95 -2.04 -15.60
C ALA A 15 -5.15 -2.89 -14.32
N ALA A 16 -5.78 -2.32 -13.28
CA ALA A 16 -6.08 -3.03 -12.03
C ALA A 16 -7.26 -4.01 -12.17
N THR A 17 -8.25 -3.66 -13.00
CA THR A 17 -9.37 -4.57 -13.32
C THR A 17 -8.94 -5.70 -14.25
N ALA A 18 -8.03 -5.43 -15.20
CA ALA A 18 -7.45 -6.46 -16.05
C ALA A 18 -6.67 -7.52 -15.25
N LEU A 19 -5.90 -7.10 -14.23
CA LEU A 19 -5.25 -8.03 -13.30
C LEU A 19 -6.24 -8.79 -12.40
N ALA A 20 -7.36 -8.17 -12.04
CA ALA A 20 -8.42 -8.82 -11.26
C ALA A 20 -9.22 -9.84 -12.09
N GLN A 21 -9.46 -9.59 -13.38
CA GLN A 21 -10.14 -10.53 -14.28
C GLN A 21 -9.25 -11.69 -14.72
N GLN A 22 -7.93 -11.52 -14.71
CA GLN A 22 -6.97 -12.61 -14.97
C GLN A 22 -6.69 -13.47 -13.72
N SER A 23 -7.36 -13.21 -12.59
CA SER A 23 -7.22 -14.01 -11.35
C SER A 23 -8.10 -15.27 -11.33
N GLY A 24 -8.91 -15.52 -12.36
CA GLY A 24 -9.89 -16.60 -12.41
C GLY A 24 -9.35 -18.01 -12.64
N GLY A 25 -8.03 -18.21 -12.78
CA GLY A 25 -7.53 -19.56 -13.05
C GLY A 25 -6.02 -19.71 -13.03
N TYR A 26 -5.36 -19.61 -11.86
CA TYR A 26 -3.92 -19.91 -11.77
C TYR A 26 -3.52 -20.50 -10.41
N TYR A 27 -4.02 -21.71 -10.13
CA TYR A 27 -3.27 -22.69 -9.35
C TYR A 27 -3.14 -23.95 -10.20
N SER A 28 -2.13 -23.99 -11.06
CA SER A 28 -1.76 -25.20 -11.80
C SER A 28 -0.99 -26.11 -10.87
N GLY A 29 -1.69 -27.08 -10.28
CA GLY A 29 -1.07 -28.25 -9.68
C GLY A 29 -0.56 -29.15 -10.79
N ASN A 30 0.75 -29.45 -10.75
CA ASN A 30 1.43 -30.34 -11.68
C ASN A 30 0.91 -31.79 -11.47
N GLY A 31 -0.03 -32.22 -12.31
CA GLY A 31 -0.59 -33.58 -12.33
C GLY A 31 -0.22 -34.32 -13.61
N ASN A 32 0.47 -35.45 -13.46
CA ASN A 32 0.85 -36.39 -14.52
C ASN A 32 -0.39 -36.87 -15.32
N PRO A 33 -0.37 -36.98 -16.66
CA PRO A 33 -1.56 -37.40 -17.41
C PRO A 33 -1.61 -38.92 -17.50
N SER A 34 -2.40 -39.55 -16.62
CA SER A 34 -2.86 -40.93 -16.79
C SER A 34 -4.31 -40.92 -17.29
N ASN A 35 -4.46 -41.48 -18.47
CA ASN A 35 -5.67 -41.60 -19.28
C ASN A 35 -6.71 -42.55 -18.62
N GLY A 36 -8.00 -42.21 -18.66
CA GLY A 36 -9.07 -43.12 -18.20
C GLY A 36 -10.46 -42.47 -18.11
N GLN A 37 -11.38 -42.92 -18.96
CA GLN A 37 -12.79 -42.50 -19.08
C GLN A 37 -13.68 -43.04 -17.94
N GLY A 38 -14.73 -42.29 -17.56
CA GLY A 38 -15.93 -42.84 -16.91
C GLY A 38 -16.58 -41.96 -15.82
N PRO A 39 -17.92 -41.84 -15.72
CA PRO A 39 -18.59 -40.76 -15.00
C PRO A 39 -19.12 -41.16 -13.62
N GLY A 40 -19.09 -40.21 -12.67
CA GLY A 40 -19.88 -40.24 -11.44
C GLY A 40 -19.22 -40.97 -10.26
N GLY A 41 -18.81 -40.19 -9.25
CA GLY A 41 -18.33 -40.74 -7.98
C GLY A 41 -17.83 -39.63 -7.06
N ASN A 42 -18.62 -39.32 -6.03
CA ASN A 42 -18.28 -38.37 -4.98
C ASN A 42 -17.21 -39.01 -4.07
N SER A 43 -15.93 -38.87 -4.43
CA SER A 43 -14.81 -39.45 -3.69
C SER A 43 -14.34 -38.50 -2.59
N ARG A 44 -15.02 -38.54 -1.44
CA ARG A 44 -14.39 -38.24 -0.15
C ARG A 44 -13.47 -39.40 0.19
N SER A 45 -12.22 -39.37 -0.28
CA SER A 45 -11.18 -40.28 0.19
C SER A 45 -10.52 -39.67 1.43
N GLY A 46 -10.91 -40.17 2.60
CA GLY A 46 -10.32 -39.80 3.87
C GLY A 46 -8.96 -40.44 4.12
N PHE A 47 -8.22 -39.82 5.03
CA PHE A 47 -7.22 -40.48 5.87
C PHE A 47 -7.62 -40.18 7.32
N GLY A 48 -8.04 -41.20 8.05
CA GLY A 48 -8.41 -41.09 9.47
C GLY A 48 -7.21 -41.29 10.38
N GLY A 49 -7.09 -40.47 11.42
CA GLY A 49 -6.21 -40.71 12.57
C GLY A 49 -5.55 -39.44 13.13
N PHE A 50 -6.02 -39.03 14.32
CA PHE A 50 -5.55 -37.94 15.20
C PHE A 50 -6.00 -36.50 14.84
N GLY A 51 -6.99 -36.01 15.60
CA GLY A 51 -7.12 -34.60 16.01
C GLY A 51 -7.38 -33.55 14.91
N GLY A 52 -8.66 -33.25 14.67
CA GLY A 52 -9.09 -32.07 13.91
C GLY A 52 -9.07 -32.24 12.39
N ASN A 53 -10.22 -32.08 11.73
CA ASN A 53 -10.26 -31.94 10.27
C ASN A 53 -9.60 -30.61 9.89
N PHE A 54 -8.35 -30.62 9.43
CA PHE A 54 -7.71 -29.42 8.90
C PHE A 54 -8.26 -29.10 7.50
N ASP A 55 -8.92 -27.95 7.37
CA ASP A 55 -9.42 -27.47 6.08
C ASP A 55 -8.32 -26.69 5.34
N PHE A 56 -7.51 -27.42 4.57
CA PHE A 56 -6.46 -26.86 3.71
C PHE A 56 -7.02 -25.87 2.67
N ASP A 57 -8.26 -26.06 2.21
CA ASP A 57 -8.90 -25.20 1.21
C ASP A 57 -9.29 -23.86 1.83
N GLU A 58 -9.81 -23.87 3.06
CA GLU A 58 -10.07 -22.65 3.83
C GLU A 58 -8.79 -21.87 4.10
N ALA A 59 -7.73 -22.51 4.59
CA ALA A 59 -6.45 -21.85 4.87
C ALA A 59 -5.86 -21.21 3.60
N THR A 60 -5.93 -21.92 2.47
CA THR A 60 -5.47 -21.41 1.16
C THR A 60 -6.29 -20.20 0.71
N ARG A 61 -7.62 -20.26 0.87
CA ARG A 61 -8.53 -19.15 0.54
C ARG A 61 -8.29 -17.93 1.42
N ILE A 62 -8.15 -18.11 2.73
CA ILE A 62 -7.84 -17.02 3.69
C ILE A 62 -6.51 -16.36 3.32
N ARG A 63 -5.48 -17.15 3.03
CA ARG A 63 -4.16 -16.67 2.59
C ARG A 63 -4.25 -15.82 1.33
N ALA A 64 -5.03 -16.27 0.34
CA ALA A 64 -5.24 -15.53 -0.91
C ALA A 64 -5.96 -14.19 -0.67
N ILE A 65 -7.05 -14.19 0.12
CA ILE A 65 -7.80 -12.97 0.45
C ILE A 65 -6.93 -11.99 1.23
N HIS A 66 -6.16 -12.46 2.22
CA HIS A 66 -5.19 -11.65 2.95
C HIS A 66 -4.22 -10.92 1.99
N GLY A 67 -3.62 -11.67 1.06
CA GLY A 67 -2.67 -11.12 0.09
C GLY A 67 -3.32 -10.09 -0.83
N ILE A 68 -4.52 -10.36 -1.36
CA ILE A 68 -5.25 -9.44 -2.25
C ILE A 68 -5.62 -8.15 -1.51
N LEU A 69 -6.21 -8.24 -0.32
CA LEU A 69 -6.60 -7.07 0.47
C LEU A 69 -5.38 -6.24 0.85
N GLY A 70 -4.29 -6.87 1.29
CA GLY A 70 -3.04 -6.20 1.63
C GLY A 70 -2.42 -5.48 0.42
N ALA A 71 -2.39 -6.13 -0.74
CA ALA A 71 -1.88 -5.53 -1.98
C ALA A 71 -2.73 -4.33 -2.42
N VAL A 72 -4.06 -4.46 -2.44
CA VAL A 72 -4.96 -3.36 -2.81
C VAL A 72 -4.82 -2.18 -1.85
N ALA A 73 -4.79 -2.42 -0.54
CA ALA A 73 -4.62 -1.35 0.44
C ALA A 73 -3.28 -0.64 0.24
N MET A 74 -2.16 -1.38 0.32
CA MET A 74 -0.82 -0.80 0.39
C MET A 74 -0.28 -0.31 -0.95
N ALA A 75 -0.48 -1.07 -2.04
CA ALA A 75 0.08 -0.73 -3.34
C ALA A 75 -0.81 0.22 -4.14
N VAL A 76 -2.11 0.33 -3.83
CA VAL A 76 -3.05 1.15 -4.62
C VAL A 76 -3.69 2.24 -3.77
N LEU A 77 -4.41 1.89 -2.70
CA LEU A 77 -5.29 2.84 -2.03
C LEU A 77 -4.53 3.90 -1.22
N PHE A 78 -3.55 3.49 -0.40
CA PHE A 78 -2.75 4.40 0.40
C PHE A 78 -1.97 5.44 -0.45
N PRO A 79 -1.21 5.03 -1.50
CA PRO A 79 -0.54 5.97 -2.40
C PRO A 79 -1.52 6.91 -3.10
N SER A 80 -2.63 6.37 -3.61
CA SER A 80 -3.66 7.16 -4.31
C SER A 80 -4.28 8.21 -3.40
N GLY A 81 -4.69 7.82 -2.19
CA GLY A 81 -5.23 8.75 -1.19
C GLY A 81 -4.25 9.87 -0.87
N SER A 82 -2.96 9.57 -0.78
CA SER A 82 -1.91 10.58 -0.57
C SER A 82 -1.77 11.53 -1.77
N MET A 83 -1.87 11.03 -3.01
CA MET A 83 -1.79 11.86 -4.21
C MET A 83 -2.97 12.85 -4.34
N LEU A 84 -4.17 12.50 -3.86
CA LEU A 84 -5.37 13.35 -3.98
C LEU A 84 -5.19 14.74 -3.35
N MET A 85 -4.43 14.86 -2.25
CA MET A 85 -4.07 16.16 -1.64
C MET A 85 -3.28 17.09 -2.56
N ARG A 86 -2.65 16.55 -3.61
CA ARG A 86 -1.81 17.28 -4.57
C ARG A 86 -2.56 17.60 -5.85
N LEU A 87 -3.52 16.76 -6.22
CA LEU A 87 -4.33 16.92 -7.43
C LEU A 87 -5.53 17.85 -7.20
N PHE A 88 -6.12 17.82 -6.01
CA PHE A 88 -7.29 18.61 -5.68
C PHE A 88 -6.97 19.62 -4.55
N PRO A 89 -6.96 20.92 -4.83
CA PRO A 89 -6.72 21.93 -3.79
C PRO A 89 -7.95 22.11 -2.89
N GLY A 90 -7.71 22.50 -1.63
CA GLY A 90 -8.75 22.90 -0.69
C GLY A 90 -9.49 21.74 0.00
N LYS A 91 -10.72 22.01 0.45
CA LYS A 91 -11.51 21.07 1.28
C LYS A 91 -11.84 19.76 0.57
N ALA A 92 -12.04 19.79 -0.75
CA ALA A 92 -12.35 18.60 -1.53
C ALA A 92 -11.19 17.60 -1.51
N GLY A 93 -9.95 18.07 -1.70
CA GLY A 93 -8.75 17.23 -1.61
C GLY A 93 -8.59 16.60 -0.23
N LEU A 94 -8.84 17.36 0.84
CA LEU A 94 -8.82 16.85 2.21
C LEU A 94 -9.86 15.76 2.45
N TRP A 95 -11.10 15.98 2.03
CA TRP A 95 -12.17 14.99 2.19
C TRP A 95 -11.88 13.71 1.41
N LEU A 96 -11.48 13.83 0.14
CA LEU A 96 -11.14 12.70 -0.70
C LEU A 96 -9.95 11.91 -0.15
N HIS A 97 -8.91 12.62 0.33
CA HIS A 97 -7.80 12.01 1.03
C HIS A 97 -8.29 11.23 2.26
N SER A 98 -8.97 11.89 3.19
CA SER A 98 -9.39 11.27 4.45
C SER A 98 -10.30 10.05 4.25
N ILE A 99 -11.30 10.14 3.36
CA ILE A 99 -12.19 9.01 3.05
C ILE A 99 -11.38 7.83 2.50
N MET A 100 -10.53 8.09 1.50
CA MET A 100 -9.73 7.03 0.88
C MET A 100 -8.74 6.40 1.87
N GLN A 101 -8.15 7.20 2.76
CA GLN A 101 -7.26 6.71 3.82
C GLN A 101 -8.01 5.84 4.84
N ILE A 102 -9.22 6.23 5.24
CA ILE A 102 -10.04 5.43 6.18
C ILE A 102 -10.44 4.10 5.55
N ILE A 103 -10.85 4.09 4.28
CA ILE A 103 -11.18 2.86 3.54
C ILE A 103 -9.94 1.96 3.43
N ALA A 104 -8.79 2.51 3.03
CA ALA A 104 -7.54 1.77 2.93
C ALA A 104 -7.13 1.15 4.27
N LEU A 105 -7.27 1.92 5.36
CA LEU A 105 -6.97 1.47 6.72
C LEU A 105 -7.91 0.34 7.17
N GLY A 106 -9.20 0.44 6.89
CA GLY A 106 -10.16 -0.64 7.18
C GLY A 106 -9.82 -1.94 6.44
N ILE A 107 -9.46 -1.83 5.15
CA ILE A 107 -9.02 -2.98 4.34
C ILE A 107 -7.71 -3.57 4.88
N LEU A 108 -6.76 -2.73 5.29
CA LEU A 108 -5.49 -3.18 5.87
C LEU A 108 -5.71 -3.91 7.22
N VAL A 109 -6.60 -3.39 8.07
CA VAL A 109 -7.00 -4.05 9.33
C VAL A 109 -7.59 -5.43 9.03
N ALA A 110 -8.50 -5.53 8.06
CA ALA A 110 -9.08 -6.80 7.64
C ALA A 110 -8.01 -7.77 7.11
N ALA A 111 -7.08 -7.29 6.28
CA ALA A 111 -5.96 -8.08 5.79
C ALA A 111 -5.12 -8.63 6.96
N VAL A 112 -4.67 -7.78 7.88
CA VAL A 112 -3.87 -8.21 9.04
C VAL A 112 -4.64 -9.19 9.93
N ALA A 113 -5.93 -8.95 10.17
CA ALA A 113 -6.77 -9.87 10.93
C ALA A 113 -6.82 -11.28 10.29
N LEU A 114 -6.94 -11.37 8.96
CA LEU A 114 -6.88 -12.65 8.25
C LEU A 114 -5.49 -13.31 8.36
N GLY A 115 -4.42 -12.51 8.34
CA GLY A 115 -3.06 -13.02 8.54
C GLY A 115 -2.85 -13.60 9.95
N ILE A 116 -3.37 -12.94 10.98
CA ILE A 116 -3.36 -13.44 12.36
C ILE A 116 -4.18 -14.73 12.47
N ARG A 117 -5.37 -14.78 11.85
CA ARG A 117 -6.20 -15.99 11.81
C ARG A 117 -5.46 -17.16 11.16
N LEU A 118 -4.71 -16.92 10.09
CA LEU A 118 -3.90 -17.95 9.44
C LEU A 118 -2.81 -18.50 10.39
N VAL A 119 -2.11 -17.63 11.11
CA VAL A 119 -1.11 -18.05 12.10
C VAL A 119 -1.74 -18.87 13.23
N GLN A 120 -2.89 -18.44 13.74
CA GLN A 120 -3.64 -19.17 14.78
C GLN A 120 -4.08 -20.55 14.29
N GLN A 121 -4.66 -20.62 13.09
CA GLN A 121 -5.05 -21.88 12.46
C GLN A 121 -3.85 -22.82 12.32
N MET A 122 -2.71 -22.38 11.76
CA MET A 122 -1.54 -23.26 11.63
C MET A 122 -1.02 -23.77 12.98
N ARG A 123 -1.05 -22.91 14.01
CA ARG A 123 -0.59 -23.26 15.37
C ARG A 123 -1.45 -24.33 16.03
N GLU A 124 -2.77 -24.32 15.80
CA GLU A 124 -3.68 -25.36 16.31
C GLU A 124 -3.33 -26.76 15.80
N PHE A 125 -2.73 -26.85 14.60
CA PHE A 125 -2.26 -28.10 13.99
C PHE A 125 -0.77 -28.37 14.24
N GLY A 126 -0.16 -27.65 15.18
CA GLY A 126 1.24 -27.84 15.57
C GLY A 126 2.27 -27.26 14.61
N ILE A 127 1.85 -26.45 13.62
CA ILE A 127 2.75 -25.78 12.68
C ILE A 127 3.07 -24.38 13.19
N ASP A 128 4.31 -24.17 13.62
CA ASP A 128 4.78 -22.85 14.05
C ASP A 128 5.27 -22.00 12.86
N LEU A 129 4.38 -21.17 12.33
CA LEU A 129 4.72 -20.20 11.31
C LEU A 129 5.65 -19.08 11.81
N ILE A 130 5.58 -18.73 13.10
CA ILE A 130 6.33 -17.60 13.68
C ILE A 130 7.78 -17.98 13.98
N GLY A 131 8.07 -19.29 14.14
CA GLY A 131 9.43 -19.81 14.23
C GLY A 131 10.25 -19.66 12.93
N ASN A 132 9.60 -19.52 11.77
CA ASN A 132 10.30 -19.27 10.51
C ASN A 132 10.67 -17.78 10.38
N ALA A 133 11.96 -17.46 10.21
CA ALA A 133 12.46 -16.09 10.16
C ALA A 133 11.81 -15.22 9.07
N ASN A 134 11.50 -15.78 7.89
CA ASN A 134 10.91 -15.02 6.80
C ASN A 134 9.43 -14.69 7.09
N THR A 135 8.67 -15.66 7.58
CA THR A 135 7.27 -15.45 7.98
C THR A 135 7.16 -14.52 9.18
N ASN A 136 8.07 -14.66 10.14
CA ASN A 136 8.20 -13.77 11.29
C ASN A 136 8.46 -12.32 10.86
N SER A 137 9.39 -12.11 9.92
CA SER A 137 9.71 -10.79 9.38
C SER A 137 8.48 -10.15 8.71
N HIS A 138 7.76 -10.90 7.87
CA HIS A 138 6.52 -10.43 7.24
C HIS A 138 5.48 -9.98 8.26
N PHE A 139 5.30 -10.79 9.29
CA PHE A 139 4.32 -10.58 10.34
C PHE A 139 4.66 -9.34 11.17
N ILE A 140 5.91 -9.22 11.64
CA ILE A 140 6.36 -8.06 12.43
C ILE A 140 6.28 -6.78 11.61
N ILE A 141 6.79 -6.77 10.37
CA ILE A 141 6.72 -5.58 9.52
C ILE A 141 5.26 -5.18 9.28
N GLY A 142 4.39 -6.15 9.00
CA GLY A 142 2.96 -5.91 8.81
C GLY A 142 2.28 -5.27 10.02
N LEU A 143 2.56 -5.77 11.23
CA LEU A 143 2.03 -5.19 12.47
C LEU A 143 2.57 -3.79 12.75
N VAL A 144 3.87 -3.56 12.56
CA VAL A 144 4.48 -2.24 12.73
C VAL A 144 3.85 -1.24 11.77
N VAL A 145 3.70 -1.61 10.49
CA VAL A 145 3.04 -0.77 9.48
C VAL A 145 1.59 -0.47 9.89
N LEU A 146 0.82 -1.46 10.33
CA LEU A 146 -0.55 -1.27 10.78
C LEU A 146 -0.62 -0.26 11.95
N ILE A 147 0.18 -0.47 13.00
CA ILE A 147 0.17 0.40 14.19
C ILE A 147 0.55 1.83 13.80
N CYS A 148 1.61 2.00 13.02
CA CYS A 148 2.03 3.33 12.57
C CYS A 148 0.98 4.02 11.69
N LEU A 149 0.22 3.26 10.87
CA LEU A 149 -0.86 3.80 10.05
C LEU A 149 -2.15 4.05 10.86
N LEU A 150 -2.42 3.30 11.93
CA LEU A 150 -3.51 3.61 12.87
C LEU A 150 -3.29 4.93 13.61
N LEU A 151 -2.03 5.33 13.83
CA LEU A 151 -1.69 6.63 14.42
C LEU A 151 -1.77 7.79 13.40
N GLN A 152 -1.78 7.50 12.10
CA GLN A 152 -1.78 8.53 11.06
C GLN A 152 -3.00 9.46 11.08
N PRO A 153 -4.25 8.99 11.27
CA PRO A 153 -5.42 9.85 11.39
C PRO A 153 -5.29 10.86 12.54
N VAL A 154 -4.75 10.43 13.70
CA VAL A 154 -4.52 11.31 14.86
C VAL A 154 -3.52 12.41 14.48
N PHE A 155 -2.39 12.04 13.88
CA PHE A 155 -1.40 13.02 13.41
C PHE A 155 -1.95 13.92 12.31
N GLY A 156 -2.81 13.40 11.43
CA GLY A 156 -3.47 14.15 10.36
C GLY A 156 -4.41 15.22 10.90
N LEU A 157 -5.23 14.88 11.90
CA LEU A 157 -6.12 15.83 12.58
C LEU A 157 -5.33 16.91 13.31
N LEU A 158 -4.32 16.53 14.10
CA LEU A 158 -3.45 17.47 14.82
C LEU A 158 -2.69 18.40 13.87
N HIS A 159 -2.20 17.85 12.74
CA HIS A 159 -1.55 18.63 11.70
C HIS A 159 -2.53 19.64 11.07
N HIS A 160 -3.72 19.19 10.70
CA HIS A 160 -4.69 20.02 10.00
C HIS A 160 -5.20 21.18 10.87
N GLU A 161 -5.57 20.91 12.13
CA GLU A 161 -6.01 21.95 13.07
C GLU A 161 -4.91 23.01 13.27
N LYS A 162 -3.68 22.59 13.59
CA LYS A 162 -2.60 23.55 13.84
C LYS A 162 -2.13 24.29 12.59
N PHE A 163 -2.18 23.65 11.42
CA PHE A 163 -1.82 24.29 10.15
C PHE A 163 -2.82 25.38 9.76
N LYS A 164 -4.11 25.18 10.04
CA LYS A 164 -5.16 26.19 9.82
C LYS A 164 -4.95 27.46 10.65
N HIS A 165 -4.37 27.35 11.85
CA HIS A 165 -4.11 28.50 12.73
C HIS A 165 -2.77 29.18 12.47
N THR A 166 -1.71 28.42 12.16
CA THR A 166 -0.34 28.96 12.09
C THR A 166 0.16 29.20 10.68
N HIS A 167 -0.47 28.62 9.65
CA HIS A 167 0.00 28.57 8.26
C HIS A 167 1.46 28.06 8.10
N GLN A 168 2.04 27.46 9.15
CA GLN A 168 3.41 26.98 9.20
C GLN A 168 3.45 25.48 9.52
N ARG A 169 4.46 24.76 8.99
CA ARG A 169 4.65 23.34 9.29
C ARG A 169 5.08 23.17 10.74
N GLN A 170 4.22 22.55 11.54
CA GLN A 170 4.50 22.09 12.90
C GLN A 170 5.17 20.71 12.88
N VAL A 171 5.75 20.27 14.01
CA VAL A 171 6.35 18.93 14.18
C VAL A 171 5.41 17.82 13.73
N TRP A 172 4.12 17.90 14.06
CA TRP A 172 3.07 16.96 13.64
C TRP A 172 2.92 16.82 12.12
N SER A 173 3.23 17.88 11.37
CA SER A 173 3.23 17.86 9.90
C SER A 173 4.34 16.96 9.36
N TYR A 174 5.54 17.09 9.94
CA TYR A 174 6.69 16.29 9.55
C TYR A 174 6.49 14.84 9.94
N LEU A 175 5.99 14.58 11.15
CA LEU A 175 5.65 13.24 11.59
C LEU A 175 4.61 12.58 10.69
N HIS A 176 3.49 13.26 10.39
CA HIS A 176 2.46 12.74 9.50
C HIS A 176 3.02 12.40 8.11
N LEU A 177 3.73 13.35 7.47
CA LEU A 177 4.27 13.18 6.12
C LEU A 177 5.36 12.09 6.04
N PHE A 178 6.32 12.10 6.96
CA PHE A 178 7.46 11.19 6.91
C PHE A 178 7.07 9.78 7.31
N ASN A 179 6.28 9.62 8.38
CA ASN A 179 5.76 8.32 8.79
C ASN A 179 4.89 7.72 7.69
N GLY A 180 3.98 8.50 7.07
CA GLY A 180 3.19 8.02 5.94
C GLY A 180 4.05 7.51 4.80
N ARG A 181 5.15 8.20 4.48
CA ARG A 181 6.07 7.77 3.41
C ARG A 181 6.78 6.46 3.70
N ILE A 182 7.30 6.34 4.93
CA ILE A 182 8.00 5.13 5.36
C ILE A 182 7.02 3.96 5.41
N CYS A 183 5.88 4.10 6.06
CA CYS A 183 4.93 3.00 6.25
C CYS A 183 4.33 2.50 4.94
N ILE A 184 4.02 3.39 3.99
CA ILE A 184 3.54 2.99 2.66
C ILE A 184 4.63 2.21 1.91
N THR A 185 5.87 2.70 1.93
CA THR A 185 7.00 2.03 1.26
C THR A 185 7.28 0.67 1.89
N LEU A 186 7.34 0.58 3.22
CA LEU A 186 7.53 -0.67 3.95
C LEU A 186 6.38 -1.64 3.69
N GLY A 187 5.13 -1.18 3.65
CA GLY A 187 3.99 -2.04 3.37
C GLY A 187 3.97 -2.60 1.95
N ILE A 188 4.44 -1.83 0.96
CA ILE A 188 4.63 -2.32 -0.41
C ILE A 188 5.72 -3.41 -0.45
N ILE A 189 6.86 -3.17 0.18
CA ILE A 189 7.93 -4.17 0.28
C ILE A 189 7.44 -5.43 1.00
N ASN A 190 6.68 -5.25 2.08
CA ASN A 190 6.11 -6.34 2.87
C ASN A 190 5.09 -7.15 2.07
N GLY A 191 4.25 -6.49 1.27
CA GLY A 191 3.31 -7.14 0.35
C GLY A 191 4.05 -8.01 -0.66
N GLY A 192 5.14 -7.48 -1.23
CA GLY A 192 6.06 -8.26 -2.06
C GLY A 192 6.53 -9.51 -1.33
N LEU A 193 7.18 -9.34 -0.18
CA LEU A 193 7.69 -10.44 0.65
C LEU A 193 6.60 -11.51 0.95
N GLY A 194 5.36 -11.09 1.16
CA GLY A 194 4.20 -11.99 1.30
C GLY A 194 3.93 -12.88 0.08
N LEU A 195 4.12 -12.38 -1.15
CA LEU A 195 4.01 -13.21 -2.36
C LEU A 195 5.11 -14.27 -2.46
N TRP A 196 6.35 -13.96 -2.05
CA TRP A 196 7.43 -14.95 -1.99
C TRP A 196 7.14 -16.02 -0.93
N LEU A 197 6.67 -15.62 0.25
CA LEU A 197 6.26 -16.55 1.31
C LEU A 197 5.10 -17.45 0.90
N ALA A 198 4.15 -16.93 0.15
CA ALA A 198 3.01 -17.70 -0.34
C ALA A 198 3.40 -18.73 -1.43
N GLY A 199 4.63 -18.67 -1.96
CA GLY A 199 5.03 -19.46 -3.11
C GLY A 199 4.22 -19.10 -4.36
N ALA A 200 3.84 -17.82 -4.50
CA ALA A 200 3.01 -17.38 -5.61
C ALA A 200 3.69 -17.60 -6.97
N ALA A 201 2.88 -17.75 -8.02
CA ALA A 201 3.36 -17.89 -9.39
C ALA A 201 4.28 -16.71 -9.77
N GLU A 202 5.32 -16.98 -10.58
CA GLU A 202 6.27 -15.94 -11.02
C GLU A 202 5.58 -14.78 -11.74
N SER A 203 4.53 -15.07 -12.53
CA SER A 203 3.71 -14.04 -13.18
C SER A 203 3.05 -13.07 -12.19
N LEU A 204 2.58 -13.56 -11.04
CA LEU A 204 1.98 -12.74 -9.99
C LEU A 204 3.02 -11.91 -9.25
N LYS A 205 4.20 -12.48 -8.97
CA LYS A 205 5.32 -11.75 -8.36
C LYS A 205 5.76 -10.59 -9.25
N VAL A 206 6.01 -10.88 -10.53
CA VAL A 206 6.43 -9.87 -11.52
C VAL A 206 5.35 -8.82 -11.72
N GLY A 207 4.09 -9.23 -11.85
CA GLY A 207 2.96 -8.31 -11.99
C GLY A 207 2.81 -7.38 -10.81
N TYR A 208 2.91 -7.91 -9.58
CA TYR A 208 2.89 -7.10 -8.36
C TYR A 208 4.04 -6.11 -8.30
N VAL A 209 5.28 -6.56 -8.51
CA VAL A 209 6.46 -5.70 -8.46
C VAL A 209 6.37 -4.58 -9.49
N ALA A 210 6.02 -4.90 -10.73
CA ALA A 210 5.89 -3.91 -11.80
C ALA A 210 4.83 -2.86 -11.47
N ALA A 211 3.63 -3.28 -11.06
CA ALA A 211 2.54 -2.37 -10.71
C ALA A 211 2.87 -1.52 -9.48
N ALA A 212 3.39 -2.14 -8.41
CA ALA A 212 3.72 -1.46 -7.17
C ALA A 212 4.89 -0.49 -7.34
N ALA A 213 5.93 -0.86 -8.10
CA ALA A 213 7.05 0.02 -8.41
C ALA A 213 6.60 1.23 -9.24
N ALA A 214 5.77 1.02 -10.27
CA ALA A 214 5.23 2.10 -11.08
C ALA A 214 4.41 3.08 -10.23
N MET A 215 3.49 2.57 -9.40
CA MET A 215 2.69 3.40 -8.50
C MET A 215 3.56 4.14 -7.48
N TRP A 216 4.52 3.46 -6.86
CA TRP A 216 5.43 4.06 -5.88
C TRP A 216 6.25 5.19 -6.51
N LEU A 217 6.79 4.99 -7.72
CA LEU A 217 7.56 6.01 -8.44
C LEU A 217 6.71 7.25 -8.74
N ILE A 218 5.48 7.07 -9.22
CA ILE A 218 4.55 8.18 -9.51
C ILE A 218 4.26 8.95 -8.21
N TRP A 219 3.83 8.24 -7.17
CA TRP A 219 3.46 8.86 -5.90
C TRP A 219 4.65 9.56 -5.24
N MET A 220 5.83 8.91 -5.18
CA MET A 220 7.02 9.48 -4.56
C MET A 220 7.55 10.68 -5.34
N SER A 221 7.53 10.64 -6.68
CA SER A 221 7.91 11.76 -7.53
C SER A 221 7.00 12.98 -7.29
N LEU A 222 5.68 12.79 -7.23
CA LEU A 222 4.74 13.85 -6.90
C LEU A 222 4.96 14.38 -5.47
N ALA A 223 5.26 13.49 -4.52
CA ALA A 223 5.53 13.86 -3.14
C ALA A 223 6.77 14.76 -3.02
N LEU A 224 7.88 14.37 -3.65
CA LEU A 224 9.13 15.13 -3.64
C LEU A 224 9.03 16.42 -4.44
N TRP A 225 8.42 16.39 -5.63
CA TRP A 225 8.25 17.60 -6.44
C TRP A 225 7.41 18.66 -5.72
N SER A 226 6.34 18.24 -5.04
CA SER A 226 5.50 19.15 -4.26
C SER A 226 6.24 19.83 -3.11
N GLU A 227 7.22 19.16 -2.50
CA GLU A 227 8.07 19.73 -1.45
C GLU A 227 9.14 20.64 -2.01
N LEU A 228 9.79 20.25 -3.11
CA LEU A 228 10.77 21.07 -3.78
C LEU A 228 10.17 22.40 -4.26
N LYS A 229 8.96 22.37 -4.82
CA LYS A 229 8.22 23.58 -5.24
C LYS A 229 7.97 24.52 -4.05
N ARG A 230 7.56 23.97 -2.90
CA ARG A 230 7.31 24.76 -1.68
C ARG A 230 8.60 25.38 -1.12
N TRP A 231 9.68 24.61 -1.10
CA TRP A 231 10.98 25.11 -0.62
C TRP A 231 11.52 26.23 -1.52
N ARG A 232 11.39 26.11 -2.85
CA ARG A 232 11.77 27.18 -3.79
C ARG A 232 10.95 28.46 -3.60
N ALA A 233 9.65 28.33 -3.30
CA ALA A 233 8.77 29.48 -3.08
C ALA A 233 9.04 30.23 -1.76
N GLN A 234 9.69 29.58 -0.79
CA GLN A 234 10.04 30.18 0.50
C GLN A 234 11.43 30.85 0.52
N ARG A 235 12.22 30.72 -0.55
CA ARG A 235 13.49 31.45 -0.67
C ARG A 235 13.17 32.92 -0.98
N PRO A 236 13.62 33.89 -0.17
CA PRO A 236 13.55 35.28 -0.56
C PRO A 236 14.31 35.46 -1.89
N PRO A 237 13.84 36.28 -2.83
CA PRO A 237 14.60 36.58 -4.03
C PRO A 237 15.98 37.04 -3.58
N SER A 238 17.04 36.38 -4.07
CA SER A 238 18.42 36.81 -3.86
C SER A 238 18.45 38.31 -4.14
N SER A 239 18.84 39.12 -3.15
CA SER A 239 18.97 40.55 -3.31
C SER A 239 19.72 40.80 -4.61
N THR A 240 19.00 41.23 -5.65
CA THR A 240 19.62 41.76 -6.84
C THR A 240 20.50 42.88 -6.32
N ARG A 241 21.80 42.61 -6.32
CA ARG A 241 22.90 43.51 -5.98
C ARG A 241 22.42 44.92 -6.28
N ARG A 242 22.13 45.72 -5.24
CA ARG A 242 21.87 47.15 -5.42
C ARG A 242 23.09 47.64 -6.21
N LYS A 243 22.93 47.94 -7.50
CA LYS A 243 23.96 48.69 -8.21
C LYS A 243 24.16 49.95 -7.35
N PRO A 244 25.38 50.26 -6.90
CA PRO A 244 25.63 51.55 -6.30
C PRO A 244 25.10 52.59 -7.29
N ARG A 245 24.29 53.53 -6.82
CA ARG A 245 23.94 54.68 -7.67
C ARG A 245 25.26 55.40 -7.94
N GLU A 246 25.71 55.40 -9.18
CA GLU A 246 26.77 56.31 -9.63
C GLU A 246 26.31 57.72 -9.27
N GLY A 247 27.00 58.37 -8.32
CA GLY A 247 26.75 59.75 -7.95
C GLY A 247 26.63 60.08 -6.47
N GLU A 248 26.71 59.12 -5.53
CA GLU A 248 26.85 59.48 -4.10
C GLU A 248 28.30 59.83 -3.79
N VAL A 249 28.69 61.05 -4.16
CA VAL A 249 29.94 61.69 -3.72
C VAL A 249 29.80 62.07 -2.25
N ALA A 250 30.59 61.42 -1.40
CA ALA A 250 30.85 61.90 -0.04
C ALA A 250 31.95 62.96 -0.12
N PHE A 251 31.56 64.21 0.16
CA PHE A 251 32.37 65.41 0.42
C PHE A 251 33.51 65.76 -0.55
#